data_AF-A0A2A4UZN8-F1
#
_entry.id   AF-A0A2A4UZN8-F1
#
_cell.length_a   1.000
_cell.length_b   1.000
_cell.length_c   1.000
_cell.angle_alpha   90.00
_cell.angle_beta   90.00
_cell.angle_gamma   90.00
#
_symmetry.space_group_name_H-M   'P 1'
#
loop_
_entity.id
_entity.type
_entity.pdbx_description
1 polymer ?
#
loop_
_entity_poly.entity_id
_entity_poly.type
_entity_poly.pdbx_seq_one_letter_code
_entity_poly.pdbx_strand_id
1 'polypeptide(L)' 'MMPRQPIDRRIRMTAVLPKQATIDRAVKAVVKAGLTVGGIEIAPDGTVRVDTIEKTGHRDDDFEAWERASEDQHEGHSPG' A
#
# COMPACT_ATOMS: atom_id res chain seq x y z
N MET A 1 31.34 -32.67 -44.30
CA MET A 1 30.00 -32.38 -43.76
C MET A 1 30.20 -31.86 -42.34
N MET A 2 30.11 -30.55 -42.11
CA MET A 2 30.44 -29.94 -40.81
C MET A 2 29.19 -29.89 -39.91
N PRO A 3 29.26 -30.30 -38.64
CA PRO A 3 28.13 -30.20 -37.72
C PRO A 3 27.91 -28.74 -37.32
N ARG A 4 26.68 -28.24 -37.53
CA ARG A 4 26.25 -26.94 -37.02
C ARG A 4 26.06 -27.07 -35.50
N GLN A 5 26.87 -26.35 -34.72
CA GLN A 5 26.72 -26.28 -33.27
C GLN A 5 25.37 -25.64 -32.92
N PRO A 6 24.62 -26.16 -31.92
CA PRO A 6 23.40 -25.53 -31.45
C PRO A 6 23.74 -24.21 -30.76
N ILE A 7 23.14 -23.12 -31.23
CA ILE A 7 23.22 -21.82 -30.57
C ILE A 7 22.40 -21.92 -29.29
N ASP A 8 23.05 -22.13 -28.15
CA ASP A 8 22.45 -22.06 -26.82
C ASP A 8 22.04 -20.59 -26.56
N ARG A 9 20.83 -20.21 -27.01
CA ARG A 9 20.16 -18.95 -26.69
C ARG A 9 19.61 -19.02 -25.27
N ARG A 10 20.47 -19.14 -24.26
CA ARG A 10 20.13 -18.69 -22.91
C ARG A 10 20.08 -17.17 -22.95
N ILE A 11 18.90 -16.62 -23.24
CA ILE A 11 18.57 -15.24 -22.93
C ILE A 11 18.73 -15.10 -21.42
N ARG A 12 19.88 -14.59 -20.96
CA ARG A 12 20.01 -14.09 -19.60
C ARG A 12 19.10 -12.86 -19.54
N MET A 13 17.87 -13.02 -19.07
CA MET A 13 17.10 -11.88 -18.56
C MET A 13 17.88 -11.36 -17.35
N THR A 14 18.79 -10.42 -17.59
CA THR A 14 19.43 -9.67 -16.52
C THR A 14 18.35 -8.81 -15.91
N ALA A 15 17.84 -9.22 -14.75
CA ALA A 15 16.95 -8.41 -13.93
C ALA A 15 17.59 -7.02 -13.73
N VAL A 16 16.99 -5.98 -14.30
CA VAL A 16 17.41 -4.61 -14.05
C VAL A 16 16.72 -4.17 -12.78
N LEU A 17 17.44 -4.24 -11.66
CA LEU A 17 16.89 -3.80 -10.38
C LEU A 17 16.54 -2.30 -10.45
N PRO A 18 15.36 -1.89 -9.98
CA PRO A 18 14.97 -0.50 -9.96
C PRO A 18 15.86 0.29 -9.01
N LYS A 19 16.21 1.52 -9.40
CA LYS A 19 16.95 2.45 -8.53
C LYS A 19 16.10 2.83 -7.32
N GLN A 20 16.75 3.12 -6.19
CA GLN A 20 16.07 3.66 -4.99
C GLN A 20 15.14 4.84 -5.32
N ALA A 21 15.60 5.76 -6.17
CA ALA A 21 14.80 6.91 -6.60
C ALA A 21 13.48 6.54 -7.33
N THR A 22 13.37 5.34 -7.90
CA THR A 22 12.11 4.84 -8.47
C THR A 22 11.17 4.34 -7.37
N ILE A 23 11.69 3.62 -6.39
CA ILE A 23 10.93 3.16 -5.22
C ILE A 23 10.39 4.36 -4.44
N ASP A 24 11.23 5.36 -4.18
CA ASP A 24 10.82 6.58 -3.45
C ASP A 24 9.69 7.33 -4.15
N ARG A 25 9.74 7.40 -5.50
CA ARG A 25 8.69 8.06 -6.28
C ARG A 25 7.37 7.28 -6.23
N ALA A 26 7.43 5.95 -6.31
CA ALA A 26 6.25 5.10 -6.22
C ALA A 26 5.57 5.24 -4.84
N VAL A 27 6.35 5.16 -3.75
CA VAL A 27 5.85 5.35 -2.38
C VAL A 27 5.23 6.73 -2.19
N LYS A 28 5.92 7.80 -2.65
CA LYS A 28 5.40 9.17 -2.55
C LYS A 28 4.09 9.36 -3.32
N ALA A 29 3.94 8.71 -4.48
CA ALA A 29 2.71 8.78 -5.25
C ALA A 29 1.53 8.15 -4.48
N VAL A 30 1.75 6.99 -3.86
CA VAL A 30 0.74 6.30 -3.05
C VAL A 30 0.34 7.12 -1.82
N VAL A 31 1.32 7.66 -1.09
CA VAL A 31 1.05 8.52 0.07
C VAL A 31 0.32 9.80 -0.35
N LYS A 32 0.70 10.41 -1.47
CA LYS A 32 0.00 11.58 -2.03
C LYS A 32 -1.44 11.28 -2.42
N ALA A 33 -1.75 10.03 -2.78
CA ALA A 33 -3.11 9.57 -3.05
C ALA A 33 -3.93 9.30 -1.78
N GLY A 34 -3.38 9.55 -0.58
CA GLY A 34 -4.06 9.32 0.69
C GLY A 34 -4.09 7.85 1.13
N LEU A 35 -3.34 6.99 0.45
CA LEU A 35 -3.28 5.56 0.73
C LEU A 35 -2.11 5.25 1.64
N THR A 36 -2.28 4.23 2.48
CA THR A 36 -1.21 3.72 3.34
C THR A 36 -0.46 2.62 2.60
N VAL A 37 0.86 2.69 2.58
CA VAL A 37 1.71 1.65 2.00
C VAL A 37 1.77 0.47 2.97
N GLY A 38 1.35 -0.70 2.50
CA GLY A 38 1.47 -1.97 3.23
C GLY A 38 2.72 -2.76 2.89
N GLY A 39 3.20 -2.64 1.65
CA GLY A 39 4.33 -3.41 1.16
C GLY A 39 4.86 -2.91 -0.17
N ILE A 40 6.08 -3.33 -0.49
CA ILE A 40 6.73 -3.06 -1.78
C ILE A 40 7.27 -4.38 -2.31
N GLU A 41 6.84 -4.77 -3.50
CA GLU A 41 7.34 -5.93 -4.22
C GLU A 41 8.15 -5.46 -5.43
N ILE A 42 9.33 -6.06 -5.64
CA ILE A 42 10.14 -5.84 -6.84
C ILE A 42 10.13 -7.14 -7.65
N ALA A 43 9.48 -7.10 -8.80
CA ALA A 43 9.44 -8.24 -9.71
C ALA A 43 10.80 -8.45 -10.39
N PRO A 44 11.10 -9.68 -10.86
CA PRO A 44 12.37 -10.00 -11.53
C PRO A 44 12.61 -9.21 -12.83
N ASP A 45 11.57 -8.64 -13.43
CA ASP A 45 11.66 -7.77 -14.60
C ASP A 45 11.98 -6.30 -14.26
N GLY A 46 12.11 -5.98 -12.97
CA GLY A 46 12.39 -4.64 -12.46
C GLY A 46 11.14 -3.81 -12.13
N THR A 47 9.94 -4.37 -12.28
CA THR A 47 8.68 -3.69 -11.94
C THR A 47 8.58 -3.50 -10.43
N VAL A 48 8.25 -2.29 -9.99
CA VAL A 48 7.94 -1.98 -8.58
C VAL A 48 6.43 -1.99 -8.41
N ARG A 49 5.93 -2.87 -7.55
CA ARG A 49 4.52 -2.88 -7.09
C ARG A 49 4.47 -2.32 -5.68
N VAL A 50 3.47 -1.50 -5.41
CA VAL A 50 3.23 -0.95 -4.08
C VAL A 50 1.87 -1.45 -3.62
N ASP A 51 1.87 -2.29 -2.60
CA ASP A 51 0.65 -2.78 -1.98
C ASP A 51 0.12 -1.71 -1.04
N THR A 52 -1.17 -1.42 -1.18
CA THR A 52 -1.86 -0.43 -0.37
C THR A 52 -2.75 -1.11 0.65
N ILE A 53 -2.67 -0.67 1.89
CA ILE A 53 -3.67 -1.00 2.90
C ILE A 53 -4.74 0.06 2.77
N GLU A 54 -5.98 -0.37 2.48
CA GLU A 54 -7.12 0.51 2.65
C GLU A 54 -7.14 0.90 4.13
N LYS A 55 -6.82 2.17 4.41
CA LYS A 55 -7.18 2.76 5.69
C LYS A 55 -8.70 2.85 5.64
N THR A 56 -9.40 1.78 6.00
CA THR A 56 -10.83 1.86 6.33
C THR A 56 -10.91 3.01 7.31
N GLY A 57 -11.46 4.12 6.85
CA GLY A 57 -11.65 5.32 7.65
C GLY A 57 -12.52 4.92 8.82
N HIS A 58 -11.89 4.53 9.93
CA HIS A 58 -12.58 4.49 11.19
C HIS A 58 -12.70 5.95 11.60
N ARG A 59 -13.92 6.44 11.44
CA ARG A 59 -14.42 7.73 11.88
C ARG A 59 -13.91 8.01 13.30
N ASP A 60 -12.96 8.92 13.42
CA ASP A 60 -12.75 9.61 14.70
C ASP A 60 -14.06 10.32 15.13
N ASP A 61 -14.94 10.61 14.15
CA ASP A 61 -16.28 11.19 14.34
C ASP A 61 -17.26 10.29 15.10
N ASP A 62 -17.15 8.95 15.06
CA ASP A 62 -18.12 8.05 15.72
C ASP A 62 -17.91 8.03 17.25
N PHE A 63 -16.66 8.17 17.72
CA PHE A 63 -16.38 8.23 19.16
C PHE A 63 -16.73 9.61 19.74
N GLU A 64 -16.37 10.72 19.08
CA GLU A 64 -16.80 12.06 19.52
C GLU A 64 -18.33 12.24 19.45
N ALA A 65 -19.01 11.64 18.46
CA ALA A 65 -20.47 11.63 18.41
C ALA A 65 -21.10 10.78 19.52
N TRP A 66 -20.47 9.66 19.90
CA TRP A 66 -20.90 8.84 21.03
C TRP A 66 -20.67 9.53 22.39
N GLU A 67 -19.54 10.20 22.58
CA GLU A 67 -19.22 10.94 23.80
C GLU A 67 -20.22 12.10 24.00
N ARG A 68 -20.47 12.88 22.94
CA ARG A 68 -21.48 13.96 22.98
C ARG A 68 -22.90 13.45 23.22
N ALA A 69 -23.26 12.27 22.72
CA ALA A 69 -24.57 11.66 22.97
C ALA A 69 -24.70 11.03 24.37
N SER A 70 -23.57 10.66 25.00
CA SER A 70 -23.55 10.05 26.34
C SER A 70 -23.56 11.10 27.45
N GLU A 71 -23.01 12.29 27.19
CA GLU A 71 -23.05 13.42 28.13
C GLU A 71 -24.46 13.99 28.29
N ASP A 72 -25.28 13.95 27.24
CA ASP A 72 -26.67 14.45 27.23
C ASP A 72 -27.66 13.52 27.99
N GLN A 73 -27.27 12.29 28.34
CA GLN A 73 -28.15 11.32 29.03
C GLN A 73 -28.04 11.34 30.56
N HIS A 74 -27.19 12.18 31.16
CA HIS A 74 -27.04 12.25 32.62
C HIS A 74 -27.89 13.34 33.32
N GLU A 75 -28.63 14.16 32.56
CA GLU A 75 -29.53 15.17 33.13
C GLU A 75 -30.99 14.91 32.75
N GLY A 76 -31.70 14.05 33.49
CA GLY A 76 -33.16 14.04 33.38
C GLY A 76 -33.91 12.76 33.72
N HIS A 77 -33.62 12.09 34.83
CA HIS A 77 -34.66 11.26 35.45
C HIS A 77 -34.44 11.10 36.96
N SER A 78 -35.02 12.00 37.74
CA SER A 78 -35.28 11.77 39.15
C SER A 78 -36.78 11.97 39.38
N PRO A 79 -37.60 10.90 39.42
CA PRO A 79 -38.95 10.97 39.95
C PRO A 79 -38.88 10.70 41.45
N GLY A 80 -39.12 11.75 42.24
CA GLY A 80 -39.26 11.71 43.69
C GLY A 80 -40.02 12.92 44.17
#